data_AF-A0AAV9EB10-F1
#
_entry.id   AF-A0AAV9EB10-F1
#
_cell.length_a   1.000
_cell.length_b   1.000
_cell.length_c   1.000
_cell.angle_alpha   90.00
_cell.angle_beta   90.00
_cell.angle_gamma   90.00
#
_symmetry.space_group_name_H-M   'P 1'
#
loop_
_entity.id
_entity.type
_entity.pdbx_description
1 polymer ?
#
loop_
_entity_poly.entity_id
_entity_poly.type
_entity_poly.pdbx_seq_one_letter_code
_entity_poly.pdbx_strand_id
1 'polypeptide(L)'
;MSFRSDRKFLSHVFEEVIKAGATTITVTDTVGCTLPFEFGDLIKYLKSNTKGIENVIISTHCHNDIGLSTANTLAGVLAGARQVEVTINGIGERAGNAALEEVVMAMKSRKEVLGGLHTGINTVHILAASKMVSEYTGFHLQPHKAIVGINAFRHESGIHQDGVLKFRKTYEFLSPEDIGLSDVSRIVLGKHSGRHALKSRLKELGYDVNGSELESLFERFIKVAESKKNISDDDIKALITSNHTQSQVKWALGDVQVTNGSSNGKEEKIFQKCSENQLATATI
;
A
#
# COMPACT_ATOMS: atom_id res chain seq x y z
N MET A 1 5.52 -19.85 -23.58
CA MET A 1 5.79 -18.40 -23.42
C MET A 1 4.94 -17.65 -24.44
N SER A 2 3.79 -17.11 -24.04
CA SER A 2 2.69 -16.86 -25.00
C SER A 2 2.98 -15.74 -26.00
N PHE A 3 3.60 -14.64 -25.57
CA PHE A 3 3.87 -13.46 -26.41
C PHE A 3 5.08 -13.55 -27.33
N ARG A 4 5.93 -14.57 -27.14
CA ARG A 4 7.12 -14.80 -27.98
C ARG A 4 6.94 -15.96 -28.95
N SER A 5 5.76 -16.59 -28.94
CA SER A 5 5.39 -17.64 -29.87
C SER A 5 4.61 -17.06 -31.05
N ASP A 6 4.73 -17.71 -32.22
CA ASP A 6 3.82 -17.44 -33.33
C ASP A 6 2.36 -17.69 -32.91
N ARG A 7 1.46 -16.76 -33.31
CA ARG A 7 0.06 -16.81 -32.86
C ARG A 7 -0.70 -18.02 -33.41
N LYS A 8 -0.40 -18.48 -34.62
CA LYS A 8 -1.04 -19.67 -35.20
C LYS A 8 -0.57 -20.93 -34.47
N PHE A 9 0.73 -21.01 -34.19
CA PHE A 9 1.28 -22.08 -33.38
C PHE A 9 0.63 -22.14 -31.99
N LEU A 10 0.51 -20.99 -31.31
CA LEU A 10 -0.14 -20.93 -29.99
C LEU A 10 -1.61 -21.38 -30.04
N SER A 11 -2.35 -20.92 -31.05
CA SER A 11 -3.73 -21.33 -31.31
C SER A 11 -3.86 -22.84 -31.50
N HIS A 12 -2.95 -23.44 -32.28
CA HIS A 12 -2.94 -24.88 -32.52
C HIS A 12 -2.64 -25.66 -31.25
N VAL A 13 -1.63 -25.26 -30.47
CA VAL A 13 -1.31 -25.90 -29.18
C VAL A 13 -2.51 -25.84 -28.23
N PHE A 14 -3.20 -24.70 -28.15
CA PHE A 14 -4.39 -24.57 -27.32
C PHE A 14 -5.54 -25.44 -27.79
N GLU A 15 -5.78 -25.55 -29.09
CA GLU A 15 -6.79 -26.47 -29.63
C GLU A 15 -6.49 -27.93 -29.23
N GLU A 16 -5.24 -28.37 -29.35
CA GLU A 16 -4.87 -29.76 -29.02
C GLU A 16 -5.00 -30.05 -27.52
N VAL A 17 -4.60 -29.14 -26.63
CA VAL A 17 -4.78 -29.37 -25.17
C VAL A 17 -6.25 -29.30 -24.75
N ILE A 18 -7.07 -28.49 -25.43
CA ILE A 18 -8.52 -28.46 -25.20
C ILE A 18 -9.14 -29.80 -25.62
N LYS A 19 -8.76 -30.36 -26.78
CA LYS A 19 -9.19 -31.70 -27.21
C LYS A 19 -8.76 -32.79 -26.21
N ALA A 20 -7.60 -32.63 -25.59
CA ALA A 20 -7.11 -33.52 -24.54
C ALA A 20 -7.84 -33.36 -23.18
N GLY A 21 -8.75 -32.40 -23.05
CA GLY A 21 -9.59 -32.22 -21.87
C GLY A 21 -9.20 -31.05 -20.95
N ALA A 22 -8.32 -30.14 -21.39
CA ALA A 22 -8.04 -28.93 -20.63
C ALA A 22 -9.32 -28.07 -20.49
N THR A 23 -9.67 -27.69 -19.25
CA THR A 23 -10.81 -26.82 -18.94
C THR A 23 -10.44 -25.35 -18.74
N THR A 24 -9.15 -25.08 -18.59
CA THR A 24 -8.57 -23.74 -18.44
C THR A 24 -7.27 -23.66 -19.23
N ILE A 25 -7.07 -22.55 -19.94
CA ILE A 25 -5.82 -22.23 -20.64
C ILE A 25 -5.25 -20.91 -20.11
N THR A 26 -3.97 -20.88 -19.76
CA THR A 26 -3.32 -19.68 -19.24
C THR A 26 -2.51 -18.98 -20.33
N VAL A 27 -2.82 -17.72 -20.58
CA VAL A 27 -2.04 -16.82 -21.44
C VAL A 27 -1.10 -16.00 -20.58
N THR A 28 0.18 -16.11 -20.88
CA THR A 28 1.28 -15.65 -20.02
C THR A 28 2.11 -14.55 -20.67
N ASP A 29 2.30 -13.41 -19.99
CA ASP A 29 3.41 -12.48 -20.23
C ASP A 29 4.55 -12.81 -19.26
N THR A 30 5.29 -13.87 -19.58
CA THR A 30 6.34 -14.43 -18.72
C THR A 30 7.52 -13.49 -18.50
N VAL A 31 7.81 -12.61 -19.48
CA VAL A 31 8.96 -11.69 -19.42
C VAL A 31 8.54 -10.32 -18.89
N GLY A 32 7.25 -10.03 -18.83
CA GLY A 32 6.74 -8.75 -18.33
C GLY A 32 7.06 -7.59 -19.26
N CYS A 33 7.04 -7.83 -20.59
CA CYS A 33 7.44 -6.84 -21.59
C CYS A 33 6.30 -6.39 -22.51
N THR A 34 5.07 -6.84 -22.26
CA THR A 34 3.94 -6.57 -23.16
C THR A 34 3.21 -5.29 -22.80
N LEU A 35 2.65 -4.61 -23.80
CA LEU A 35 1.75 -3.47 -23.59
C LEU A 35 0.29 -3.95 -23.46
N PRO A 36 -0.58 -3.20 -22.74
CA PRO A 36 -1.95 -3.65 -22.49
C PRO A 36 -2.78 -3.93 -23.75
N PHE A 37 -2.62 -3.11 -24.79
CA PHE A 37 -3.35 -3.31 -26.05
C PHE A 37 -2.87 -4.58 -26.78
N GLU A 38 -1.56 -4.85 -26.80
CA GLU A 38 -1.01 -6.08 -27.36
C GLU A 38 -1.54 -7.29 -26.61
N PHE A 39 -1.63 -7.18 -25.28
CA PHE A 39 -2.11 -8.26 -24.45
C PHE A 39 -3.58 -8.58 -24.71
N GLY A 40 -4.43 -7.56 -24.70
CA GLY A 40 -5.84 -7.68 -25.05
C GLY A 40 -6.05 -8.24 -26.47
N ASP A 41 -5.24 -7.81 -27.44
CA ASP A 41 -5.35 -8.26 -28.81
C ASP A 41 -4.94 -9.73 -28.99
N LEU A 42 -3.96 -10.22 -28.21
CA LEU A 42 -3.65 -11.66 -28.21
C LEU A 42 -4.84 -12.47 -27.67
N ILE A 43 -5.46 -12.04 -26.57
CA ILE A 43 -6.62 -12.73 -26.00
C ILE A 43 -7.77 -12.77 -27.00
N LYS A 44 -8.09 -11.63 -27.65
CA LYS A 44 -9.11 -11.58 -28.71
C LYS A 44 -8.77 -12.51 -29.87
N TYR A 45 -7.52 -12.48 -30.33
CA TYR A 45 -7.05 -13.35 -31.41
C TYR A 45 -7.29 -14.83 -31.06
N LEU A 46 -6.88 -15.27 -29.87
CA LEU A 46 -7.05 -16.66 -29.44
C LEU A 46 -8.53 -17.03 -29.38
N LYS A 47 -9.38 -16.16 -28.81
CA LYS A 47 -10.83 -16.38 -28.78
C LYS A 47 -11.45 -16.55 -30.17
N SER A 48 -10.95 -15.83 -31.17
CA SER A 48 -11.47 -15.89 -32.54
C SER A 48 -10.89 -17.03 -33.38
N ASN A 49 -9.73 -17.56 -33.03
CA ASN A 49 -8.97 -18.47 -33.92
C ASN A 49 -8.70 -19.86 -33.31
N THR A 50 -8.91 -20.06 -32.01
CA THR A 50 -8.70 -21.35 -31.35
C THR A 50 -10.02 -22.12 -31.27
N LYS A 51 -10.11 -23.28 -31.93
CA LYS A 51 -11.31 -24.12 -31.86
C LYS A 51 -11.52 -24.70 -30.46
N GLY A 52 -12.76 -24.64 -29.96
CA GLY A 52 -13.13 -25.18 -28.64
C GLY A 52 -12.85 -24.22 -27.49
N ILE A 53 -12.25 -23.06 -27.75
CA ILE A 53 -11.88 -22.08 -26.73
C ILE A 53 -13.08 -21.48 -25.99
N GLU A 54 -14.25 -21.50 -26.63
CA GLU A 54 -15.52 -21.06 -26.06
C GLU A 54 -16.01 -21.95 -24.90
N ASN A 55 -15.49 -23.18 -24.80
CA ASN A 55 -15.87 -24.16 -23.77
C ASN A 55 -14.91 -24.19 -22.57
N VAL A 56 -13.88 -23.34 -22.56
CA VAL A 56 -12.83 -23.32 -21.53
C VAL A 56 -12.64 -21.92 -20.95
N ILE A 57 -12.04 -21.87 -19.76
CA ILE A 57 -11.70 -20.60 -19.12
C ILE A 57 -10.35 -20.11 -19.67
N ILE A 58 -10.31 -18.85 -20.10
CA ILE A 58 -9.03 -18.17 -20.36
C ILE A 58 -8.56 -17.52 -19.06
N SER A 59 -7.40 -17.99 -18.59
CA SER A 59 -6.62 -17.41 -17.49
C SER A 59 -5.55 -16.46 -18.03
N THR A 60 -5.19 -15.45 -17.24
CA THR A 60 -4.11 -14.50 -17.55
C THR A 60 -3.08 -14.50 -16.43
N HIS A 61 -1.80 -14.45 -16.81
CA HIS A 61 -0.68 -14.38 -15.88
C HIS A 61 0.35 -13.39 -16.41
N CYS A 62 0.49 -12.25 -15.73
CA CYS A 62 1.32 -11.14 -16.21
C CYS A 62 2.42 -10.84 -15.20
N HIS A 63 3.68 -10.83 -15.66
CA HIS A 63 4.81 -10.31 -14.89
C HIS A 63 4.94 -8.79 -15.02
N ASN A 64 5.67 -8.19 -14.08
CA ASN A 64 5.69 -6.75 -13.86
C ASN A 64 7.02 -6.07 -14.21
N ASP A 65 7.86 -6.68 -15.05
CA ASP A 65 9.21 -6.19 -15.35
C ASP A 65 9.26 -4.75 -15.89
N ILE A 66 8.23 -4.29 -16.60
CA ILE A 66 8.08 -2.89 -17.03
C ILE A 66 6.95 -2.12 -16.32
N GLY A 67 6.43 -2.64 -15.22
CA GLY A 67 5.40 -1.96 -14.41
C GLY A 67 3.97 -2.02 -14.97
N LEU A 68 3.68 -2.95 -15.89
CA LEU A 68 2.38 -3.02 -16.59
C LEU A 68 1.54 -4.26 -16.27
N SER A 69 1.92 -5.09 -15.29
CA SER A 69 1.23 -6.37 -15.02
C SER A 69 -0.25 -6.20 -14.71
N THR A 70 -0.62 -5.26 -13.82
CA THR A 70 -2.01 -4.94 -13.47
C THR A 70 -2.81 -4.48 -14.69
N ALA A 71 -2.22 -3.61 -15.52
CA ALA A 71 -2.87 -3.08 -16.72
C ALA A 71 -3.08 -4.18 -17.78
N ASN A 72 -2.09 -5.04 -18.00
CA ASN A 72 -2.16 -6.17 -18.93
C ASN A 72 -3.23 -7.19 -18.48
N THR A 73 -3.27 -7.51 -17.18
CA THR A 73 -4.31 -8.37 -16.61
C THR A 73 -5.72 -7.81 -16.85
N LEU A 74 -5.94 -6.51 -16.58
CA LEU A 74 -7.24 -5.88 -16.83
C LEU A 74 -7.60 -5.82 -18.32
N ALA A 75 -6.61 -5.61 -19.20
CA ALA A 75 -6.82 -5.67 -20.65
C ALA A 75 -7.24 -7.08 -21.10
N GLY A 76 -6.64 -8.13 -20.52
CA GLY A 76 -7.06 -9.51 -20.75
C GLY A 76 -8.48 -9.79 -20.27
N VAL A 77 -8.87 -9.29 -19.10
CA VAL A 77 -10.25 -9.39 -18.57
C VAL A 77 -11.26 -8.74 -19.53
N LEU A 78 -10.96 -7.53 -20.01
CA LEU A 78 -11.78 -6.82 -21.00
C LEU A 78 -11.87 -7.55 -22.34
N ALA A 79 -10.79 -8.22 -22.75
CA ALA A 79 -10.75 -9.05 -23.95
C ALA A 79 -11.47 -10.40 -23.80
N GLY A 80 -11.91 -10.75 -22.58
CA GLY A 80 -12.74 -11.91 -22.33
C GLY A 80 -12.12 -13.00 -21.47
N ALA A 81 -10.96 -12.77 -20.85
CA ALA A 81 -10.43 -13.65 -19.81
C ALA A 81 -11.37 -13.68 -18.60
N ARG A 82 -11.47 -14.84 -17.95
CA ARG A 82 -12.37 -15.06 -16.79
C ARG A 82 -11.66 -15.63 -15.57
N GLN A 83 -10.35 -15.84 -15.68
CA GLN A 83 -9.46 -16.11 -14.55
C GLN A 83 -8.24 -15.18 -14.65
N VAL A 84 -7.76 -14.73 -13.49
CA VAL A 84 -6.56 -13.89 -13.37
C VAL A 84 -5.66 -14.50 -12.29
N GLU A 85 -4.40 -14.70 -12.63
CA GLU A 85 -3.37 -15.16 -11.70
C GLU A 85 -2.64 -13.93 -11.16
N VAL A 86 -2.74 -13.76 -9.84
CA VAL A 86 -2.26 -12.57 -9.12
C VAL A 86 -1.59 -13.01 -7.81
N THR A 87 -0.78 -12.13 -7.24
CA THR A 87 -0.14 -12.37 -5.95
C THR A 87 -0.35 -11.19 -5.02
N ILE A 88 -0.46 -11.47 -3.72
CA ILE A 88 -0.56 -10.42 -2.70
C ILE A 88 0.73 -9.60 -2.74
N ASN A 89 0.62 -8.28 -2.71
CA ASN A 89 1.75 -7.34 -2.80
C ASN A 89 2.50 -7.41 -4.13
N GLY A 90 2.03 -8.18 -5.11
CA GLY A 90 2.71 -8.39 -6.39
C GLY A 90 3.97 -9.26 -6.30
N ILE A 91 4.16 -10.03 -5.22
CA ILE A 91 5.36 -10.89 -5.08
C ILE A 91 5.46 -11.92 -6.23
N GLY A 92 6.68 -12.26 -6.62
CA GLY A 92 6.93 -13.22 -7.69
C GLY A 92 8.38 -13.16 -8.13
N GLU A 93 8.70 -13.79 -9.26
CA GLU A 93 10.03 -13.69 -9.84
C GLU A 93 10.33 -12.25 -10.31
N ARG A 94 11.59 -11.82 -10.15
CA ARG A 94 12.10 -10.53 -10.64
C ARG A 94 11.30 -9.35 -10.06
N ALA A 95 10.66 -8.54 -10.91
CA ALA A 95 9.79 -7.44 -10.51
C ALA A 95 8.40 -7.89 -10.02
N GLY A 96 8.13 -9.19 -10.04
CA GLY A 96 6.91 -9.80 -9.53
C GLY A 96 5.79 -9.94 -10.56
N ASN A 97 4.58 -10.14 -10.04
CA ASN A 97 3.37 -10.43 -10.82
C ASN A 97 2.34 -9.29 -10.70
N ALA A 98 1.22 -9.42 -11.38
CA ALA A 98 0.04 -8.59 -11.12
C ALA A 98 -0.38 -8.68 -9.66
N ALA A 99 -0.48 -7.52 -9.00
CA ALA A 99 -0.81 -7.44 -7.58
C ALA A 99 -2.31 -7.64 -7.36
N LEU A 100 -2.67 -8.55 -6.46
CA LEU A 100 -4.05 -8.91 -6.16
C LEU A 100 -4.86 -7.69 -5.74
N GLU A 101 -4.32 -6.91 -4.80
CA GLU A 101 -4.99 -5.73 -4.27
C GLU A 101 -5.27 -4.67 -5.35
N GLU A 102 -4.40 -4.53 -6.34
CA GLU A 102 -4.57 -3.56 -7.42
C GLU A 102 -5.64 -4.02 -8.42
N VAL A 103 -5.55 -5.27 -8.89
CA VAL A 103 -6.51 -5.84 -9.84
C VAL A 103 -7.91 -5.87 -9.24
N VAL A 104 -8.05 -6.35 -8.00
CA VAL A 104 -9.34 -6.47 -7.32
C VAL A 104 -9.96 -5.11 -7.06
N MET A 105 -9.18 -4.14 -6.56
CA MET A 105 -9.71 -2.80 -6.27
C MET A 105 -10.03 -2.02 -7.55
N ALA A 106 -9.29 -2.22 -8.63
CA ALA A 106 -9.65 -1.70 -9.95
C ALA A 106 -10.97 -2.29 -10.45
N MET A 107 -11.14 -3.62 -10.35
CA MET A 107 -12.39 -4.28 -10.72
C MET A 107 -13.59 -3.80 -9.90
N LYS A 108 -13.42 -3.66 -8.58
CA LYS A 108 -14.46 -3.18 -7.67
C LYS A 108 -14.85 -1.73 -7.97
N SER A 109 -13.87 -0.83 -8.12
CA SER A 109 -14.11 0.61 -8.28
C SER A 109 -14.52 1.03 -9.69
N ARG A 110 -14.14 0.27 -10.72
CA ARG A 110 -14.40 0.57 -12.13
C ARG A 110 -15.39 -0.41 -12.76
N LYS A 111 -16.24 -1.06 -11.94
CA LYS A 111 -17.21 -2.08 -12.35
C LYS A 111 -18.01 -1.69 -13.59
N GLU A 112 -18.52 -0.46 -13.66
CA GLU A 112 -19.31 0.02 -14.81
C GLU A 112 -18.50 0.04 -16.11
N VAL A 113 -17.27 0.58 -16.06
CA VAL A 113 -16.35 0.62 -17.21
C VAL A 113 -15.94 -0.79 -17.64
N LEU A 114 -15.88 -1.72 -16.69
CA LEU A 114 -15.56 -3.12 -16.93
C LEU A 114 -16.80 -3.98 -17.26
N GLY A 115 -17.92 -3.36 -17.63
CA GLY A 115 -19.12 -4.08 -18.08
C GLY A 115 -19.81 -4.91 -17.00
N GLY A 116 -19.71 -4.49 -15.74
CA GLY A 116 -20.35 -5.17 -14.60
C GLY A 116 -19.55 -6.36 -14.05
N LEU A 117 -18.36 -6.64 -14.58
CA LEU A 117 -17.48 -7.70 -14.08
C LEU A 117 -17.11 -7.47 -12.62
N HIS A 118 -17.01 -8.55 -11.86
CA HIS A 118 -16.72 -8.52 -10.43
C HIS A 118 -15.95 -9.76 -9.99
N THR A 119 -15.36 -9.69 -8.79
CA THR A 119 -14.73 -10.81 -8.10
C THR A 119 -15.52 -11.13 -6.84
N GLY A 120 -15.44 -12.38 -6.36
CA GLY A 120 -15.99 -12.77 -5.06
C GLY A 120 -15.09 -12.44 -3.85
N ILE A 121 -14.00 -11.69 -4.05
CA ILE A 121 -13.02 -11.40 -2.99
C ILE A 121 -13.60 -10.40 -2.00
N ASN A 122 -13.56 -10.75 -0.70
CA ASN A 122 -13.88 -9.81 0.37
C ASN A 122 -12.71 -8.84 0.57
N THR A 123 -12.87 -7.62 0.05
CA THR A 123 -11.80 -6.62 -0.01
C THR A 123 -11.37 -6.12 1.36
N VAL A 124 -12.22 -6.22 2.40
CA VAL A 124 -11.90 -5.78 3.77
C VAL A 124 -10.69 -6.54 4.36
N HIS A 125 -10.35 -7.71 3.83
CA HIS A 125 -9.17 -8.47 4.29
C HIS A 125 -7.88 -8.16 3.52
N ILE A 126 -7.90 -7.28 2.52
CA ILE A 126 -6.72 -6.96 1.69
C ILE A 126 -5.56 -6.44 2.52
N LEU A 127 -5.78 -5.46 3.39
CA LEU A 127 -4.70 -4.87 4.18
C LEU A 127 -4.10 -5.89 5.16
N ALA A 128 -4.94 -6.71 5.80
CA ALA A 128 -4.49 -7.74 6.72
C ALA A 128 -3.65 -8.81 6.02
N ALA A 129 -4.10 -9.27 4.84
CA ALA A 129 -3.36 -10.25 4.04
C ALA A 129 -2.03 -9.66 3.51
N SER A 130 -2.04 -8.40 3.09
CA SER A 130 -0.84 -7.66 2.68
C SER A 130 0.21 -7.58 3.78
N LYS A 131 -0.20 -7.24 5.02
CA LYS A 131 0.67 -7.21 6.20
C LYS A 131 1.23 -8.58 6.52
N MET A 132 0.37 -9.60 6.55
CA MET A 132 0.76 -10.99 6.81
C MET A 132 1.85 -11.48 5.84
N VAL A 133 1.69 -11.21 4.54
CA VAL A 133 2.70 -11.57 3.54
C VAL A 133 3.99 -10.80 3.75
N SER A 134 3.93 -9.50 4.04
CA SER A 134 5.13 -8.69 4.33
C SER A 134 5.90 -9.22 5.55
N GLU A 135 5.18 -9.61 6.60
CA GLU A 135 5.77 -10.17 7.83
C GLU A 135 6.43 -11.53 7.59
N TYR A 136 5.77 -12.46 6.90
CA TYR A 136 6.31 -13.80 6.66
C TYR A 136 7.44 -13.85 5.63
N THR A 137 7.42 -12.96 4.63
CA THR A 137 8.46 -12.93 3.59
C THR A 137 9.65 -12.04 3.95
N GLY A 138 9.47 -11.10 4.89
CA GLY A 138 10.44 -10.04 5.17
C GLY A 138 10.50 -8.97 4.08
N PHE A 139 9.67 -9.04 3.03
CA PHE A 139 9.62 -8.02 1.99
C PHE A 139 8.74 -6.86 2.44
N HIS A 140 9.40 -5.75 2.76
CA HIS A 140 8.73 -4.52 3.15
C HIS A 140 8.09 -3.81 1.94
N LEU A 141 6.90 -3.27 2.16
CA LEU A 141 6.20 -2.50 1.15
C LEU A 141 6.78 -1.09 1.02
N GLN A 142 6.89 -0.61 -0.22
CA GLN A 142 7.16 0.80 -0.45
C GLN A 142 6.01 1.66 0.11
N PRO A 143 6.29 2.82 0.73
CA PRO A 143 5.25 3.65 1.33
C PRO A 143 4.13 4.07 0.37
N HIS A 144 4.46 4.21 -0.91
CA HIS A 144 3.58 4.64 -1.99
C HIS A 144 3.04 3.47 -2.83
N LYS A 145 3.08 2.23 -2.32
CA LYS A 145 2.49 1.08 -2.98
C LYS A 145 1.00 1.35 -3.20
N ALA A 146 0.51 1.12 -4.42
CA ALA A 146 -0.89 1.29 -4.71
C ALA A 146 -1.76 0.42 -3.78
N ILE A 147 -2.89 0.98 -3.34
CA ILE A 147 -3.88 0.38 -2.45
C ILE A 147 -3.38 0.17 -1.01
N VAL A 148 -2.28 -0.54 -0.79
CA VAL A 148 -1.85 -1.01 0.56
C VAL A 148 -0.67 -0.24 1.15
N GLY A 149 -0.07 0.68 0.41
CA GLY A 149 1.00 1.54 0.92
C GLY A 149 0.51 2.47 2.02
N ILE A 150 1.36 2.74 3.02
CA ILE A 150 1.01 3.62 4.15
C ILE A 150 0.57 5.03 3.71
N ASN A 151 1.02 5.48 2.53
CA ASN A 151 0.66 6.78 1.95
C ASN A 151 -0.52 6.72 0.96
N ALA A 152 -1.08 5.54 0.65
CA ALA A 152 -2.08 5.38 -0.40
C ALA A 152 -3.36 6.20 -0.16
N PHE A 153 -3.69 6.49 1.10
CA PHE A 153 -4.86 7.27 1.52
C PHE A 153 -4.49 8.50 2.36
N ARG A 154 -3.23 8.92 2.35
CA ARG A 154 -2.77 10.09 3.10
C ARG A 154 -2.84 11.34 2.24
N HIS A 155 -3.27 12.45 2.82
CA HIS A 155 -3.37 13.74 2.12
C HIS A 155 -2.57 14.80 2.87
N GLU A 156 -1.50 15.30 2.26
CA GLU A 156 -0.55 16.22 2.90
C GLU A 156 -0.81 17.69 2.55
N SER A 157 -1.30 17.99 1.34
CA SER A 157 -1.49 19.39 0.91
C SER A 157 -2.76 19.99 1.52
N GLY A 158 -2.67 21.25 1.99
CA GLY A 158 -3.79 21.94 2.62
C GLY A 158 -5.03 22.07 1.72
N ILE A 159 -4.84 22.18 0.40
CA ILE A 159 -5.94 22.23 -0.59
C ILE A 159 -6.62 20.86 -0.72
N HIS A 160 -5.85 19.76 -0.71
CA HIS A 160 -6.43 18.41 -0.78
C HIS A 160 -7.15 18.06 0.53
N GLN A 161 -6.60 18.49 1.67
CA GLN A 161 -7.24 18.32 2.98
C GLN A 161 -8.58 19.07 3.05
N ASP A 162 -8.60 20.36 2.69
CA ASP A 162 -9.83 21.16 2.62
C ASP A 162 -10.85 20.57 1.64
N GLY A 163 -10.37 20.09 0.48
CA GLY A 163 -11.19 19.41 -0.52
C GLY A 163 -11.86 18.13 -0.02
N VAL A 164 -11.12 17.27 0.69
CA VAL A 164 -11.69 16.04 1.28
C VAL A 164 -12.64 16.32 2.44
N LEU A 165 -12.35 17.34 3.25
CA LEU A 165 -13.25 17.78 4.33
C LEU A 165 -14.60 18.30 3.77
N LYS A 166 -14.59 18.96 2.62
CA LYS A 166 -15.80 19.50 1.96
C LYS A 166 -16.57 18.44 1.18
N PHE A 167 -15.89 17.65 0.35
CA PHE A 167 -16.50 16.57 -0.42
C PHE A 167 -15.48 15.47 -0.72
N ARG A 168 -15.48 14.41 0.11
CA ARG A 168 -14.52 13.30 0.07
C ARG A 168 -14.31 12.69 -1.31
N LYS A 169 -15.39 12.47 -2.08
CA LYS A 169 -15.34 11.90 -3.44
C LYS A 169 -14.57 12.75 -4.46
N THR A 170 -14.23 13.99 -4.14
CA THR A 170 -13.43 14.86 -5.02
C THR A 170 -12.02 14.29 -5.22
N TYR A 171 -11.43 13.70 -4.19
CA TYR A 171 -10.04 13.22 -4.20
C TYR A 171 -9.92 11.74 -3.83
N GLU A 172 -10.95 11.14 -3.21
CA GLU A 172 -10.96 9.73 -2.84
C GLU A 172 -12.04 8.97 -3.64
N PHE A 173 -11.60 8.21 -4.65
CA PHE A 173 -12.49 7.29 -5.38
C PHE A 173 -12.60 5.91 -4.69
N LEU A 174 -11.74 5.63 -3.70
CA LEU A 174 -11.75 4.44 -2.86
C LEU A 174 -11.79 4.84 -1.39
N SER A 175 -12.62 4.15 -0.61
CA SER A 175 -12.64 4.34 0.84
C SER A 175 -11.58 3.44 1.48
N PRO A 176 -10.77 3.90 2.43
CA PRO A 176 -9.81 3.02 3.10
C PRO A 176 -10.46 1.85 3.85
N GLU A 177 -11.72 1.99 4.30
CA GLU A 177 -12.51 0.88 4.85
C GLU A 177 -12.72 -0.25 3.84
N ASP A 178 -12.71 0.07 2.54
CA ASP A 178 -12.87 -0.95 1.49
C ASP A 178 -11.77 -2.01 1.55
N ILE A 179 -10.60 -1.67 2.10
CA ILE A 179 -9.47 -2.58 2.25
C ILE A 179 -9.23 -3.02 3.70
N GLY A 180 -10.13 -2.65 4.62
CA GLY A 180 -10.01 -2.92 6.05
C GLY A 180 -9.11 -1.95 6.82
N LEU A 181 -8.82 -0.76 6.28
CA LEU A 181 -8.13 0.29 7.04
C LEU A 181 -9.16 1.05 7.90
N SER A 182 -9.02 0.98 9.22
CA SER A 182 -9.85 1.75 10.15
C SER A 182 -9.57 3.25 10.05
N ASP A 183 -10.59 4.06 10.35
CA ASP A 183 -10.68 5.52 10.15
C ASP A 183 -9.59 6.35 10.88
N VAL A 184 -8.77 5.73 11.74
CA VAL A 184 -8.02 6.41 12.81
C VAL A 184 -6.80 7.22 12.33
N SER A 185 -6.40 7.19 11.05
CA SER A 185 -5.11 7.81 10.63
C SER A 185 -5.09 8.55 9.28
N ARG A 186 -6.19 9.19 8.89
CA ARG A 186 -6.33 9.78 7.54
C ARG A 186 -5.65 11.14 7.37
N ILE A 187 -5.70 11.98 8.40
CA ILE A 187 -5.06 13.30 8.39
C ILE A 187 -3.71 13.18 9.09
N VAL A 188 -2.64 13.10 8.30
CA VAL A 188 -1.29 13.27 8.83
C VAL A 188 -1.03 14.74 9.00
N LEU A 189 -0.74 15.14 10.24
CA LEU A 189 -0.33 16.49 10.52
C LEU A 189 1.16 16.66 10.23
N GLY A 190 1.47 17.68 9.45
CA GLY A 190 2.83 18.09 9.09
C GLY A 190 2.90 19.59 8.86
N LYS A 191 4.06 20.10 8.41
CA LYS A 191 4.33 21.55 8.31
C LYS A 191 3.36 22.33 7.40
N HIS A 192 2.66 21.63 6.51
CA HIS A 192 1.69 22.21 5.59
C HIS A 192 0.24 22.09 6.08
N SER A 193 0.00 21.46 7.22
CA SER A 193 -1.33 21.30 7.79
C SER A 193 -1.83 22.64 8.34
N GLY A 194 -3.07 22.98 7.98
CA GLY A 194 -3.72 24.20 8.46
C GLY A 194 -4.41 24.03 9.82
N ARG A 195 -4.85 25.15 10.40
CA ARG A 195 -5.57 25.19 11.70
C ARG A 195 -6.79 24.26 11.75
N HIS A 196 -7.52 24.14 10.64
CA HIS A 196 -8.69 23.26 10.54
C HIS A 196 -8.30 21.78 10.67
N ALA A 197 -7.19 21.36 10.05
CA ALA A 197 -6.69 19.99 10.14
C ALA A 197 -6.25 19.65 11.57
N LEU A 198 -5.50 20.55 12.22
CA LEU A 198 -5.09 20.40 13.62
C LEU A 198 -6.33 20.32 14.55
N LYS A 199 -7.31 21.21 14.37
CA LYS A 199 -8.55 21.23 15.15
C LYS A 199 -9.36 19.93 14.99
N SER A 200 -9.50 19.43 13.75
CA SER A 200 -10.19 18.17 13.49
C SER A 200 -9.52 17.02 14.24
N ARG A 201 -8.19 16.93 14.18
CA ARG A 201 -7.44 15.87 14.83
C ARG A 201 -7.52 15.94 16.36
N LEU A 202 -7.47 17.14 16.95
CA LEU A 202 -7.66 17.34 18.38
C LEU A 202 -9.03 16.84 18.84
N LYS A 203 -10.08 17.14 18.07
CA LYS A 203 -11.44 16.69 18.36
C LYS A 203 -11.57 15.15 18.29
N GLU A 204 -10.92 14.52 17.31
CA GLU A 204 -10.84 13.04 17.21
C GLU A 204 -10.12 12.42 18.41
N LEU A 205 -9.12 13.11 18.96
CA LEU A 205 -8.39 12.71 20.17
C LEU A 205 -9.14 13.03 21.47
N GLY A 206 -10.34 13.63 21.39
CA GLY A 206 -11.16 13.96 22.55
C GLY A 206 -10.91 15.34 23.17
N TYR A 207 -10.18 16.22 22.47
CA TYR A 207 -9.89 17.59 22.92
C TYR A 207 -10.71 18.62 22.14
N ASP A 208 -11.48 19.45 22.85
CA ASP A 208 -12.22 20.57 22.25
C ASP A 208 -11.48 21.89 22.51
N VAL A 209 -10.64 22.29 21.55
CA VAL A 209 -9.77 23.47 21.64
C VAL A 209 -10.23 24.53 20.65
N ASN A 210 -10.43 25.77 21.12
CA ASN A 210 -11.00 26.87 20.33
C ASN A 210 -10.30 28.21 20.58
N GLY A 211 -10.51 29.17 19.67
CA GLY A 211 -10.08 30.56 19.85
C GLY A 211 -8.56 30.72 20.02
N SER A 212 -8.15 31.49 21.02
CA SER A 212 -6.73 31.80 21.29
C SER A 212 -5.90 30.58 21.68
N GLU A 213 -6.52 29.57 22.29
CA GLU A 213 -5.82 28.34 22.68
C GLU A 213 -5.42 27.51 21.46
N LEU A 214 -6.31 27.43 20.46
CA LEU A 214 -6.01 26.79 19.18
C LEU A 214 -4.90 27.51 18.44
N GLU A 215 -4.86 28.84 18.51
CA GLU A 215 -3.83 29.66 17.87
C GLU A 215 -2.45 29.41 18.47
N SER A 216 -2.36 29.43 19.81
CA SER A 216 -1.13 29.13 20.54
C SER A 216 -0.65 27.69 20.28
N LEU A 217 -1.58 26.73 20.28
CA LEU A 217 -1.25 25.34 19.97
C LEU A 217 -0.75 25.19 18.52
N PHE A 218 -1.36 25.92 17.57
CA PHE A 218 -0.98 25.90 16.17
C PHE A 218 0.45 26.42 15.95
N GLU A 219 0.85 27.50 16.61
CA GLU A 219 2.23 28.01 16.52
C GLU A 219 3.26 26.99 17.04
N ARG A 220 2.96 26.33 18.18
CA ARG A 220 3.84 25.27 18.72
C ARG A 220 3.88 24.06 17.80
N PHE A 221 2.73 23.68 17.26
CA PHE A 221 2.61 22.61 16.28
C PHE A 221 3.50 22.86 15.05
N ILE A 222 3.49 24.07 14.48
CA ILE A 222 4.35 24.40 13.33
C ILE A 222 5.83 24.23 13.67
N LYS A 223 6.28 24.68 14.85
CA LYS A 223 7.68 24.51 15.28
C LYS A 223 8.10 23.04 15.38
N VAL A 224 7.23 22.18 15.91
CA VAL A 224 7.51 20.73 15.95
C VAL A 224 7.51 20.17 14.53
N ALA A 225 6.56 20.57 13.68
CA ALA A 225 6.43 20.11 12.30
C ALA A 225 7.57 20.57 11.37
N GLU A 226 8.30 21.63 11.71
CA GLU A 226 9.56 22.01 11.03
C GLU A 226 10.67 21.00 11.31
N SER A 227 10.74 20.48 12.53
CA SER A 227 11.76 19.53 12.97
C SER A 227 11.42 18.06 12.69
N LYS A 228 10.14 17.73 12.54
CA LYS A 228 9.64 16.36 12.41
C LYS A 228 8.64 16.26 11.26
N LYS A 229 8.96 15.39 10.29
CA LYS A 229 8.20 15.27 9.04
C LYS A 229 6.75 14.80 9.24
N ASN A 230 6.49 13.91 10.20
CA ASN A 230 5.16 13.44 10.56
C ASN A 230 4.95 13.61 12.06
N ILE A 231 3.90 14.34 12.42
CA ILE A 231 3.51 14.53 13.83
C ILE A 231 2.54 13.41 14.22
N SER A 232 2.91 12.62 15.23
CA SER A 232 2.09 11.54 15.78
C SER A 232 1.05 12.08 16.77
N ASP A 233 0.05 11.27 17.09
CA ASP A 233 -0.93 11.63 18.12
C ASP A 233 -0.29 11.89 19.49
N ASP A 234 0.82 11.21 19.80
CA ASP A 234 1.54 11.43 21.05
C ASP A 234 2.27 12.78 21.06
N ASP A 235 2.79 13.22 19.91
CA ASP A 235 3.33 14.58 19.78
C ASP A 235 2.22 15.62 19.97
N ILE A 236 1.03 15.40 19.39
CA ILE A 236 -0.13 16.30 19.54
C ILE A 236 -0.57 16.36 21.00
N LYS A 237 -0.69 15.21 21.67
CA LYS A 237 -1.01 15.14 23.10
C LYS A 237 0.04 15.89 23.92
N ALA A 238 1.33 15.67 23.64
CA ALA A 238 2.42 16.37 24.33
C ALA A 238 2.32 17.89 24.18
N LEU A 239 1.94 18.40 22.99
CA LEU A 239 1.72 19.84 22.76
C LEU A 239 0.59 20.43 23.62
N ILE A 240 -0.39 19.63 24.03
CA ILE A 240 -1.48 20.02 24.93
C ILE A 240 -0.99 19.96 26.39
N THR A 241 -0.36 18.86 26.80
CA THR A 241 0.12 18.66 28.18
C THR A 241 1.27 19.60 28.56
N SER A 242 1.99 20.14 27.57
CA SER A 242 3.06 21.13 27.76
C SER A 242 2.61 22.42 28.47
N ASN A 243 1.30 22.67 28.62
CA ASN A 243 0.80 23.76 29.46
C ASN A 243 1.01 23.55 30.98
N HIS A 244 1.47 22.37 31.44
CA HIS A 244 1.55 22.08 32.87
C HIS A 244 2.88 21.56 33.41
N THR A 245 3.97 21.51 32.64
CA THR A 245 5.27 21.20 33.25
C THR A 245 6.43 21.68 32.39
N GLN A 246 7.06 22.78 32.79
CA GLN A 246 8.50 22.90 32.63
C GLN A 246 9.12 21.80 33.50
N SER A 247 9.18 20.57 32.97
CA SER A 247 9.95 19.53 33.61
C SER A 247 11.41 19.95 33.46
N GLN A 248 12.04 20.33 34.58
CA GLN A 248 13.49 20.53 34.61
C GLN A 248 14.12 19.24 34.07
N VAL A 249 14.96 19.36 33.04
CA VAL A 249 15.72 18.23 32.50
C VAL A 249 16.64 17.73 33.62
N LYS A 250 16.20 16.71 34.37
CA LYS A 250 16.98 16.11 35.45
C LYS A 250 18.08 15.19 34.93
N TRP A 251 17.89 14.67 33.71
CA TRP A 251 18.81 13.72 33.10
C TRP A 251 18.89 14.00 31.60
N ALA A 252 20.11 13.97 31.06
CA ALA A 252 20.39 14.02 29.64
C ALA A 252 21.15 12.75 29.25
N LEU A 253 20.74 12.12 28.15
CA LEU A 253 21.46 10.99 27.59
C LEU A 253 22.72 11.51 26.91
N GLY A 254 23.89 11.09 27.40
CA GLY A 254 25.17 11.55 26.88
C GLY A 254 25.55 10.85 25.58
N ASP A 255 25.86 9.56 25.66
CA ASP A 255 26.28 8.75 24.52
C ASP A 255 25.65 7.37 24.57
N VAL A 256 25.38 6.80 23.40
CA VAL A 256 24.92 5.42 23.26
C VAL A 256 25.83 4.70 22.29
N GLN A 257 26.50 3.66 22.77
CA GLN A 257 27.32 2.78 21.94
C GLN A 257 26.64 1.42 21.84
N VAL A 258 26.37 0.98 20.61
CA VAL A 258 25.82 -0.35 20.33
C VAL A 258 26.88 -1.15 19.58
N THR A 259 27.26 -2.30 20.12
CA THR A 259 28.16 -3.27 19.48
C THR A 259 27.42 -4.58 19.26
N ASN A 260 27.43 -5.08 18.01
CA ASN A 260 26.81 -6.35 17.64
C ASN A 260 27.89 -7.32 17.16
N GLY A 261 27.91 -8.54 17.70
CA GLY A 261 28.89 -9.59 17.40
C GLY A 261 28.22 -10.94 17.14
N SER A 262 28.68 -11.67 16.12
CA SER A 262 28.04 -12.90 15.62
C SER A 262 28.45 -14.19 16.34
N SER A 263 29.28 -14.11 17.38
CA SER A 263 29.82 -15.30 18.06
C SER A 263 29.77 -15.15 19.58
N ASN A 264 28.92 -15.97 20.20
CA ASN A 264 28.81 -16.30 21.63
C ASN A 264 28.60 -15.15 22.63
N GLY A 265 27.35 -15.03 23.10
CA GLY A 265 26.96 -14.27 24.30
C GLY A 265 26.54 -12.83 24.00
N LYS A 266 25.22 -12.58 23.99
CA LYS A 266 24.70 -11.20 23.95
C LYS A 266 24.87 -10.59 25.35
N GLU A 267 25.73 -9.59 25.48
CA GLU A 267 25.68 -8.64 26.60
C GLU A 267 25.39 -7.26 26.02
N GLU A 268 24.23 -6.68 26.36
CA GLU A 268 23.96 -5.26 26.13
C GLU A 268 24.47 -4.48 27.34
N LYS A 269 25.47 -3.61 27.15
CA LYS A 269 25.97 -2.71 28.20
C LYS A 269 25.55 -1.29 27.89
N ILE A 270 24.64 -0.74 28.70
CA ILE A 270 24.26 0.66 28.65
C ILE A 270 25.14 1.42 29.66
N PHE A 271 25.94 2.36 29.17
CA PHE A 271 26.73 3.25 30.02
C PHE A 271 25.96 4.54 30.28
N GLN A 272 25.61 4.80 31.53
CA GLN A 272 24.93 6.02 31.94
C GLN A 272 25.93 6.94 32.66
N LYS A 273 26.08 8.17 32.16
CA LYS A 273 26.92 9.19 32.80
C LYS A 273 26.04 10.18 33.54
N CYS A 274 26.08 10.19 34.88
CA CYS A 274 25.44 11.23 35.67
C CYS A 274 26.32 12.49 35.69
N SER A 275 25.68 13.66 35.59
CA SER A 275 26.32 14.93 35.91
C SER A 275 26.83 14.86 37.35
N GLU A 276 28.14 15.10 37.50
CA GLU A 276 28.97 14.89 38.70
C GLU A 276 29.39 13.43 38.98
N ASN A 277 30.47 13.04 38.29
CA ASN A 277 31.50 12.05 38.68
C ASN A 277 31.10 10.65 39.20
N GLN A 278 29.89 10.15 38.94
CA GLN A 278 29.57 8.74 39.13
C GLN A 278 29.05 8.08 37.86
N LEU A 279 29.77 7.05 37.40
CA LEU A 279 29.33 6.09 36.39
C LEU A 279 28.54 4.99 37.10
N ALA A 280 27.26 4.85 36.78
CA ALA A 280 26.47 3.69 37.18
C ALA A 280 26.39 2.73 35.98
N THR A 281 26.73 1.47 36.19
CA THR A 281 26.63 0.42 35.17
C THR A 281 25.38 -0.41 35.46
N ALA A 282 24.48 -0.54 34.50
CA ALA A 282 23.36 -1.47 34.56
C ALA A 282 23.49 -2.45 33.39
N THR A 283 23.50 -3.74 33.72
CA THR A 283 23.45 -4.86 32.76
C THR A 283 22.01 -5.36 32.72
N ILE A 284 21.43 -5.51 31.52
CA ILE A 284 20.14 -6.19 31.32
C ILE A 284 20.41 -7.64 30.94
#